data_AF-A0A0D6E004-F1
#
_entry.id   AF-A0A0D6E004-F1
#
_cell.length_a   1.000
_cell.length_b   1.000
_cell.length_c   1.000
_cell.angle_alpha   90.00
_cell.angle_beta   90.00
_cell.angle_gamma   90.00
#
_symmetry.space_group_name_H-M   'P 1'
#
loop_
_entity.id
_entity.type
_entity.pdbx_description
1 polymer ?
#
loop_
_entity_poly.entity_id
_entity_poly.type
_entity_poly.pdbx_seq_one_letter_code
_entity_poly.pdbx_strand_id
1 'polypeptide(L)'
;MDKQDIINFLLTEIEKQGFDIFSSNDFPLAAVVNINKKVMIQNPTTATPFKIAHELSHIINKDSHRRYDYDALNPQEIRANREAILLLWQAFEDQGGNFGYFSLFVELTDCPFELAYTIVSREYSEMIEAITEIYDEDISADIEKNQLHKYVIDYISSCNELESINIYSFLDSYQLDYDLYDMAKQEFCKLLGVA
;
A
#
# COMPACT_ATOMS: atom_id res chain seq x y z
N MET A 1 13.89 -17.28 5.38
CA MET A 1 14.60 -16.46 6.38
C MET A 1 14.01 -16.75 7.73
N ASP A 2 14.84 -17.06 8.72
CA ASP A 2 14.37 -17.26 10.09
C ASP A 2 14.43 -15.95 10.91
N LYS A 3 13.95 -15.99 12.16
CA LYS A 3 13.97 -14.82 13.06
C LYS A 3 15.37 -14.25 13.27
N GLN A 4 16.39 -15.11 13.34
CA GLN A 4 17.77 -14.69 13.62
C GLN A 4 18.40 -14.00 12.40
N ASP A 5 18.10 -14.48 11.20
CA ASP A 5 18.51 -13.84 9.95
C ASP A 5 17.99 -12.39 9.87
N ILE A 6 16.72 -12.16 10.24
CA ILE A 6 16.12 -10.81 10.26
C ILE A 6 16.85 -9.92 11.27
N ILE A 7 17.08 -10.44 12.48
CA ILE A 7 17.82 -9.72 13.52
C ILE A 7 19.21 -9.32 13.01
N ASN A 8 19.95 -10.26 12.41
CA ASN A 8 21.30 -10.00 11.90
C ASN A 8 21.30 -8.94 10.78
N PHE A 9 20.32 -9.01 9.88
CA PHE A 9 20.12 -7.98 8.85
C PHE A 9 19.91 -6.59 9.48
N LEU A 10 18.98 -6.47 10.44
CA LEU A 10 18.68 -5.19 11.08
C LEU A 10 19.88 -4.63 11.86
N LEU A 11 20.61 -5.48 12.59
CA LEU A 11 21.83 -5.07 13.29
C LEU A 11 22.89 -4.56 12.31
N THR A 12 23.04 -5.22 11.15
CA THR A 12 23.94 -4.77 10.08
C THR A 12 23.51 -3.40 9.53
N GLU A 13 22.21 -3.17 9.35
CA GLU A 13 21.70 -1.85 8.93
C GLU A 13 21.98 -0.77 9.98
N ILE A 14 21.88 -1.08 11.28
CA ILE A 14 22.23 -0.16 12.36
C ILE A 14 23.73 0.18 12.35
N GLU A 15 24.61 -0.82 12.18
CA GLU A 15 26.06 -0.61 12.07
C GLU A 15 26.41 0.28 10.86
N LYS A 16 25.72 0.10 9.71
CA LYS A 16 25.90 0.96 8.53
C LYS A 16 25.53 2.42 8.78
N GLN A 17 24.64 2.71 9.73
CA GLN A 17 24.33 4.07 10.19
C GLN A 17 25.43 4.66 11.12
N GLY A 18 26.46 3.87 11.43
CA GLY A 18 27.61 4.25 12.26
C GLY A 18 27.32 4.18 13.76
N PHE A 19 26.50 3.22 14.19
CA PHE A 19 26.21 2.95 15.60
C PHE A 19 26.98 1.72 16.08
N ASP A 20 27.57 1.82 17.27
CA ASP A 20 28.17 0.69 17.97
C ASP A 20 27.07 -0.11 18.69
N ILE A 21 27.09 -1.44 18.56
CA ILE A 21 26.10 -2.34 19.15
C ILE A 21 26.73 -3.16 20.27
N PHE A 22 26.12 -3.12 21.45
CA PHE A 22 26.50 -3.94 22.60
C PHE A 22 25.39 -4.93 22.94
N SER A 23 25.78 -6.19 23.15
CA SER A 23 24.87 -7.26 23.53
C SER A 23 25.06 -7.63 25.00
N SER A 24 23.97 -7.66 25.77
CA SER A 24 24.00 -8.09 27.17
C SER A 24 22.74 -8.85 27.55
N ASN A 25 22.90 -10.10 27.99
CA ASN A 25 21.78 -10.96 28.40
C ASN A 25 21.10 -10.47 29.68
N ASP A 26 21.80 -9.69 30.50
CA ASP A 26 21.30 -9.15 31.77
C ASP A 26 20.64 -7.76 31.60
N PHE A 27 20.59 -7.23 30.37
CA PHE A 27 19.98 -5.94 30.10
C PHE A 27 18.45 -6.03 30.22
N PRO A 28 17.78 -5.14 30.98
CA PRO A 28 16.36 -5.29 31.31
C PRO A 28 15.41 -4.97 30.15
N LEU A 29 15.89 -4.29 29.11
CA LEU A 29 15.12 -3.98 27.91
C LEU A 29 15.57 -4.86 26.74
N ALA A 30 14.66 -5.14 25.82
CA ALA A 30 14.96 -5.91 24.62
C ALA A 30 15.99 -5.21 23.74
N ALA A 31 15.82 -3.90 23.55
CA ALA A 31 16.74 -3.04 22.83
C ALA A 31 16.53 -1.59 23.29
N VAL A 32 17.57 -0.76 23.19
CA VAL A 32 17.48 0.69 23.34
C VAL A 32 18.61 1.36 22.57
N VAL A 33 18.31 2.52 21.97
CA VAL A 33 19.31 3.34 21.30
C VAL A 33 19.56 4.67 22.01
N ASN A 34 20.83 5.09 22.02
CA ASN A 34 21.22 6.45 22.33
C ASN A 34 21.76 7.14 21.07
N ILE A 35 20.92 7.97 20.44
CA ILE A 35 21.27 8.67 19.19
C ILE A 35 22.49 9.57 19.34
N ASN A 36 22.61 10.29 20.46
CA ASN A 36 23.71 11.24 20.68
C ASN A 36 25.05 10.54 20.84
N LYS A 37 25.07 9.40 21.52
CA LYS A 37 26.28 8.58 21.72
C LYS A 37 26.56 7.65 20.55
N LYS A 38 25.62 7.49 19.63
CA LYS A 38 25.65 6.50 18.55
C LYS A 38 25.88 5.08 19.05
N VAL A 39 25.13 4.70 20.08
CA VAL A 39 25.23 3.38 20.69
C VAL A 39 23.85 2.75 20.80
N MET A 40 23.77 1.46 20.48
CA MET A 40 22.63 0.59 20.79
C MET A 40 23.05 -0.45 21.82
N ILE A 41 22.18 -0.74 22.78
CA ILE A 41 22.30 -1.91 23.66
C ILE A 41 21.11 -2.82 23.40
N GLN A 42 21.35 -4.12 23.20
CA GLN A 42 20.31 -5.11 22.98
C GLN A 42 20.51 -6.33 23.87
N ASN A 43 19.40 -6.96 24.25
CA ASN A 43 19.40 -8.23 24.95
C ASN A 43 19.08 -9.36 23.97
N PRO A 44 20.06 -10.22 23.61
CA PRO A 44 19.85 -11.27 22.61
C PRO A 44 18.76 -12.28 22.97
N THR A 45 18.41 -12.38 24.25
CA THR A 45 17.39 -13.32 24.74
C THR A 45 15.97 -12.80 24.61
N THR A 46 15.78 -11.48 24.52
CA THR A 46 14.45 -10.82 24.48
C THR A 46 14.27 -9.91 23.26
N ALA A 47 15.35 -9.58 22.55
CA ALA A 47 15.30 -8.82 21.30
C ALA A 47 14.50 -9.59 20.24
N THR A 48 13.57 -8.88 19.61
CA THR A 48 12.77 -9.38 18.49
C THR A 48 13.02 -8.52 17.26
N PRO A 49 12.75 -9.02 16.04
CA PRO A 49 12.85 -8.21 14.84
C PRO A 49 12.09 -6.89 14.96
N PHE A 50 10.86 -6.92 15.47
CA PHE A 50 10.07 -5.72 15.73
C PHE A 50 10.77 -4.72 16.64
N LYS A 51 11.32 -5.16 17.78
CA LYS A 51 12.00 -4.27 18.72
C LYS A 51 13.28 -3.66 18.14
N ILE A 52 14.03 -4.40 17.35
CA ILE A 52 15.25 -3.86 16.72
C ILE A 52 14.89 -2.91 15.57
N ALA A 53 13.89 -3.24 14.75
CA ALA A 53 13.42 -2.36 13.68
C ALA A 53 12.84 -1.03 14.23
N HIS A 54 12.19 -1.09 15.40
CA HIS A 54 11.73 0.09 16.13
C HIS A 54 12.90 1.02 16.51
N GLU A 55 13.98 0.49 17.10
CA GLU A 55 15.18 1.30 17.40
C GLU A 55 15.84 1.84 16.13
N LEU A 56 15.84 1.06 15.03
CA LEU A 56 16.35 1.51 13.74
C LEU A 56 15.55 2.72 13.18
N SER A 57 14.23 2.74 13.35
CA SER A 57 13.42 3.91 12.98
C SER A 57 13.85 5.16 13.76
N HIS A 58 14.13 5.04 15.06
CA HIS A 58 14.65 6.15 15.85
C HIS A 58 16.02 6.63 15.36
N ILE A 59 16.88 5.72 14.90
CA ILE A 59 18.18 6.06 14.30
C ILE A 59 18.00 6.85 13.01
N ILE A 60 17.17 6.35 12.09
CA ILE A 60 16.90 6.98 10.79
C ILE A 60 16.33 8.40 11.00
N ASN A 61 15.39 8.53 11.93
CA ASN A 61 14.72 9.81 12.20
C ASN A 61 15.50 10.73 13.15
N LYS A 62 16.62 10.27 13.71
CA LYS A 62 17.45 11.00 14.69
C LYS A 62 16.64 11.46 15.91
N ASP A 63 15.78 10.58 16.40
CA ASP A 63 14.90 10.91 17.51
C ASP A 63 15.68 11.09 18.83
N SER A 64 15.50 12.25 19.44
CA SER A 64 16.03 12.47 20.78
C SER A 64 15.13 11.77 21.80
N HIS A 65 15.59 10.62 22.32
CA HIS A 65 14.94 9.94 23.44
C HIS A 65 14.63 10.96 24.55
N ARG A 66 13.34 11.18 24.83
CA ARG A 66 12.90 12.06 25.92
C ARG A 66 12.99 11.32 27.26
N ARG A 67 13.27 12.10 28.31
CA ARG A 67 13.68 11.71 29.66
C ARG A 67 12.66 10.92 30.51
N TYR A 68 11.51 10.47 30.00
CA TYR A 68 10.44 9.90 30.82
C TYR A 68 9.87 8.58 30.27
N ASP A 69 9.58 7.65 31.19
CA ASP A 69 9.49 6.20 30.96
C ASP A 69 8.18 5.70 30.32
N TYR A 70 7.18 6.54 30.07
CA TYR A 70 5.88 6.12 29.53
C TYR A 70 5.24 7.23 28.70
N ASP A 71 5.32 7.15 27.37
CA ASP A 71 4.64 8.08 26.47
C ASP A 71 4.08 7.35 25.24
N ALA A 72 3.04 6.54 25.45
CA ALA A 72 2.30 5.87 24.37
C ALA A 72 1.65 6.86 23.38
N LEU A 73 1.66 8.16 23.68
CA LEU A 73 1.19 9.24 22.81
C LEU A 73 2.33 10.03 22.16
N ASN A 74 3.60 9.65 22.39
CA ASN A 74 4.74 10.29 21.75
C ASN A 74 4.64 10.04 20.23
N PRO A 75 4.58 11.09 19.40
CA PRO A 75 4.55 10.93 17.96
C PRO A 75 5.76 10.16 17.41
N GLN A 76 6.92 10.22 18.08
CA GLN A 76 8.11 9.48 17.69
C GLN A 76 7.93 7.97 17.91
N GLU A 77 7.36 7.56 19.04
CA GLU A 77 7.09 6.14 19.36
C GLU A 77 6.01 5.57 18.43
N ILE A 78 4.95 6.34 18.18
CA ILE A 78 3.88 5.96 17.24
C ILE A 78 4.46 5.76 15.83
N ARG A 79 5.29 6.72 15.37
CA ARG A 79 5.96 6.61 14.08
C ARG A 79 6.92 5.43 14.04
N ALA A 80 7.74 5.24 15.07
CA ALA A 80 8.71 4.14 15.13
C ALA A 80 8.04 2.77 15.08
N ASN A 81 6.92 2.60 15.79
CA ASN A 81 6.11 1.39 15.70
C ASN A 81 5.55 1.17 14.28
N ARG A 82 5.03 2.22 13.64
CA ARG A 82 4.50 2.14 12.26
C ARG A 82 5.61 1.77 11.27
N GLU A 83 6.72 2.50 11.30
CA GLU A 83 7.84 2.32 10.38
C GLU A 83 8.52 0.95 10.57
N ALA A 84 8.64 0.46 11.80
CA ALA A 84 9.16 -0.87 12.07
C ALA A 84 8.33 -1.96 11.36
N ILE A 85 7.00 -1.88 11.45
CA ILE A 85 6.09 -2.81 10.78
C ILE A 85 6.25 -2.73 9.25
N LEU A 86 6.26 -1.52 8.69
CA LEU A 86 6.40 -1.33 7.23
C LEU A 86 7.74 -1.83 6.70
N LEU A 87 8.84 -1.55 7.42
CA LEU A 87 10.17 -2.02 7.05
C LEU A 87 10.25 -3.55 7.05
N LEU A 88 9.71 -4.18 8.10
CA LEU A 88 9.67 -5.63 8.20
C LEU A 88 8.74 -6.26 7.17
N TRP A 89 7.61 -5.61 6.86
CA TRP A 89 6.68 -6.05 5.83
C TRP A 89 7.34 -6.03 4.45
N GLN A 90 8.01 -4.93 4.09
CA GLN A 90 8.76 -4.85 2.83
C GLN A 90 9.81 -5.95 2.73
N ALA A 91 10.61 -6.16 3.78
CA ALA A 91 11.62 -7.22 3.80
C ALA A 91 11.02 -8.63 3.69
N PHE A 92 9.78 -8.82 4.18
CA PHE A 92 9.04 -10.06 4.05
C PHE A 92 8.52 -10.27 2.61
N GLU A 93 7.99 -9.22 1.98
CA GLU A 93 7.54 -9.24 0.58
C GLU A 93 8.68 -9.47 -0.41
N ASP A 94 9.84 -8.84 -0.17
CA ASP A 94 11.06 -9.02 -0.98
C ASP A 94 11.53 -10.49 -1.02
N GLN A 95 11.05 -11.32 -0.08
CA GLN A 95 11.34 -12.75 0.01
C GLN A 95 10.19 -13.65 -0.45
N GLY A 96 9.20 -13.06 -1.15
CA GLY A 96 8.03 -13.77 -1.66
C GLY A 96 6.89 -13.89 -0.66
N GLY A 97 6.97 -13.18 0.48
CA GLY A 97 5.84 -13.00 1.38
C GLY A 97 4.70 -12.22 0.72
N ASN A 98 3.49 -12.39 1.23
CA ASN A 98 2.30 -11.62 0.82
C ASN A 98 1.24 -11.68 1.93
N PHE A 99 0.15 -10.93 1.77
CA PHE A 99 -0.92 -10.83 2.77
C PHE A 99 -1.55 -12.18 3.17
N GLY A 100 -1.56 -13.19 2.28
CA GLY A 100 -2.01 -14.54 2.59
C GLY A 100 -1.15 -15.24 3.65
N TYR A 101 0.08 -14.78 3.86
CA TYR A 101 1.02 -15.26 4.87
C TYR A 101 1.16 -14.31 6.06
N PHE A 102 0.19 -13.42 6.29
CA PHE A 102 0.28 -12.40 7.35
C PHE A 102 0.53 -12.97 8.75
N SER A 103 -0.11 -14.08 9.12
CA SER A 103 0.12 -14.72 10.42
C SER A 103 1.58 -15.19 10.60
N LEU A 104 2.19 -15.71 9.53
CA LEU A 104 3.60 -16.11 9.53
C LEU A 104 4.51 -14.89 9.66
N PHE A 105 4.18 -13.78 8.99
CA PHE A 105 4.90 -12.52 9.15
C PHE A 105 4.90 -12.06 10.61
N VAL A 106 3.73 -12.06 11.27
CA VAL A 106 3.62 -11.67 12.68
C VAL A 106 4.42 -12.61 13.58
N GLU A 107 4.35 -13.92 13.37
CA GLU A 107 5.09 -14.92 14.14
C GLU A 107 6.61 -14.75 14.00
N LEU A 108 7.12 -14.55 12.77
CA LEU A 108 8.55 -14.40 12.51
C LEU A 108 9.10 -13.10 13.10
N THR A 109 8.32 -12.03 13.05
CA THR A 109 8.79 -10.68 13.41
C THR A 109 8.50 -10.27 14.84
N ASP A 110 7.54 -10.93 15.48
CA ASP A 110 6.97 -10.57 16.77
C ASP A 110 6.32 -9.17 16.77
N CYS A 111 5.76 -8.76 15.62
CA CYS A 111 4.99 -7.52 15.51
C CYS A 111 3.67 -7.63 16.30
N PRO A 112 3.18 -6.54 16.93
CA PRO A 112 1.85 -6.55 17.55
C PRO A 112 0.77 -6.78 16.49
N PHE A 113 0.07 -7.92 16.58
CA PHE A 113 -0.84 -8.41 15.53
C PHE A 113 -1.84 -7.34 15.04
N GLU A 114 -2.63 -6.75 15.94
CA GLU A 114 -3.68 -5.78 15.60
C GLU A 114 -3.11 -4.52 14.91
N LEU A 115 -1.97 -4.03 15.42
CA LEU A 115 -1.32 -2.85 14.86
C LEU A 115 -0.76 -3.15 13.47
N ALA A 116 -0.07 -4.29 13.33
CA ALA A 116 0.46 -4.74 12.06
C ALA A 116 -0.65 -4.97 11.03
N TYR A 117 -1.76 -5.58 11.44
CA TYR A 117 -2.89 -5.84 10.55
C TYR A 117 -3.49 -4.54 10.06
N THR A 118 -3.73 -3.59 10.98
CA THR A 118 -4.29 -2.27 10.64
C THR A 118 -3.40 -1.51 9.64
N ILE A 119 -2.08 -1.55 9.84
CA ILE A 119 -1.14 -0.83 8.97
C ILE A 119 -1.04 -1.53 7.60
N VAL A 120 -0.75 -2.83 7.58
CA VAL A 120 -0.50 -3.57 6.34
C VAL A 120 -1.77 -3.68 5.48
N SER A 121 -2.94 -3.92 6.10
CA SER A 121 -4.20 -4.00 5.34
C SER A 121 -4.56 -2.68 4.67
N ARG A 122 -4.28 -1.54 5.32
CA ARG A 122 -4.52 -0.23 4.71
C ARG A 122 -3.63 0.00 3.49
N GLU A 123 -2.33 -0.25 3.60
CA GLU A 123 -1.41 -0.08 2.45
C GLU A 123 -1.78 -1.05 1.30
N TYR A 124 -2.23 -2.26 1.63
CA TYR A 124 -2.73 -3.24 0.65
C TYR A 124 -4.02 -2.78 -0.04
N SER A 125 -4.96 -2.19 0.72
CA SER A 125 -6.20 -1.61 0.17
C SER A 125 -5.91 -0.40 -0.71
N GLU A 126 -5.05 0.53 -0.28
CA GLU A 126 -4.65 1.70 -1.07
C GLU A 126 -3.97 1.28 -2.39
N MET A 127 -3.14 0.24 -2.36
CA MET A 127 -2.54 -0.34 -3.56
C MET A 127 -3.59 -0.96 -4.48
N ILE A 128 -4.56 -1.72 -3.95
CA ILE A 128 -5.67 -2.28 -4.75
C ILE A 128 -6.51 -1.16 -5.36
N GLU A 129 -6.86 -0.13 -4.59
CA GLU A 129 -7.62 1.01 -5.09
C GLU A 129 -6.88 1.71 -6.23
N ALA A 130 -5.58 1.99 -6.07
CA ALA A 130 -4.76 2.58 -7.13
C ALA A 130 -4.66 1.69 -8.38
N ILE A 131 -4.51 0.38 -8.20
CA ILE A 131 -4.52 -0.61 -9.28
C ILE A 131 -5.89 -0.61 -9.98
N THR A 132 -6.98 -0.67 -9.22
CA THR A 132 -8.34 -0.66 -9.73
C THR A 132 -8.64 0.63 -10.47
N GLU A 133 -8.24 1.80 -9.99
CA GLU A 133 -8.38 3.07 -10.72
C GLU A 133 -7.64 3.05 -12.07
N ILE A 134 -6.39 2.56 -12.09
CA ILE A 134 -5.60 2.43 -13.33
C ILE A 134 -6.28 1.46 -14.31
N TYR A 135 -6.78 0.33 -13.84
CA TYR A 135 -7.40 -0.68 -14.70
C TYR A 135 -8.86 -0.37 -15.05
N ASP A 136 -9.60 0.37 -14.22
CA ASP A 136 -10.96 0.82 -14.52
C ASP A 136 -10.95 1.94 -15.58
N GLU A 137 -9.97 2.84 -15.58
CA GLU A 137 -9.80 3.83 -16.66
C GLU A 137 -9.51 3.17 -18.02
N ASP A 138 -8.75 2.07 -18.06
CA ASP A 138 -8.37 1.38 -19.31
C ASP A 138 -9.39 0.30 -19.76
N ILE A 139 -10.03 -0.41 -18.83
CA ILE A 139 -10.96 -1.51 -19.16
C ILE A 139 -12.41 -1.01 -19.27
N SER A 140 -12.85 -0.08 -18.41
CA SER A 140 -14.23 0.43 -18.50
C SER A 140 -14.41 1.27 -19.76
N ALA A 141 -13.44 2.12 -20.14
CA ALA A 141 -13.50 2.92 -21.35
C ALA A 141 -13.58 2.05 -22.63
N ASP A 142 -12.84 0.94 -22.70
CA ASP A 142 -12.87 0.04 -23.86
C ASP A 142 -14.10 -0.88 -23.88
N ILE A 143 -14.61 -1.32 -22.72
CA ILE A 143 -15.86 -2.09 -22.65
C ILE A 143 -17.06 -1.20 -22.97
N GLU A 144 -17.14 -0.01 -22.37
CA GLU A 144 -18.21 0.96 -22.61
C GLU A 144 -18.18 1.44 -24.07
N LYS A 145 -17.02 1.72 -24.65
CA LYS A 145 -16.92 2.10 -26.07
C LYS A 145 -17.31 0.97 -27.02
N ASN A 146 -16.94 -0.28 -26.72
CA ASN A 146 -17.34 -1.44 -27.51
C ASN A 146 -18.84 -1.77 -27.38
N GLN A 147 -19.43 -1.56 -26.20
CA GLN A 147 -20.87 -1.72 -25.99
C GLN A 147 -21.66 -0.59 -26.64
N LEU A 148 -21.21 0.66 -26.47
CA LEU A 148 -21.79 1.85 -27.10
C LEU A 148 -21.77 1.71 -28.63
N HIS A 149 -20.66 1.28 -29.21
CA HIS A 149 -20.55 1.02 -30.65
C HIS A 149 -21.61 0.00 -31.13
N LYS A 150 -21.83 -1.09 -30.38
CA LYS A 150 -22.86 -2.09 -30.71
C LYS A 150 -24.27 -1.50 -30.63
N TYR A 151 -24.56 -0.71 -29.59
CA TYR A 151 -25.86 -0.06 -29.45
C TYR A 151 -26.11 0.97 -30.54
N VAL A 152 -25.09 1.74 -30.95
CA VAL A 152 -25.21 2.70 -32.06
C VAL A 152 -25.52 1.97 -33.38
N ILE A 153 -24.84 0.85 -33.68
CA ILE A 153 -25.13 0.04 -34.87
C ILE A 153 -26.55 -0.52 -34.85
N ASP A 154 -26.98 -1.07 -33.73
CA ASP A 154 -28.33 -1.63 -33.55
C ASP A 154 -29.40 -0.54 -33.75
N TYR A 155 -29.20 0.62 -33.14
CA TYR A 155 -30.11 1.77 -33.26
C TYR A 155 -30.21 2.29 -34.70
N ILE A 156 -29.07 2.51 -35.37
CA ILE A 156 -29.02 2.90 -36.80
C ILE A 156 -29.78 1.88 -37.65
N SER A 157 -29.57 0.58 -37.40
CA SER A 157 -30.21 -0.50 -38.15
C SER A 157 -31.73 -0.53 -37.96
N SER A 158 -32.23 0.00 -36.84
CA SER A 158 -33.66 0.13 -36.54
C SER A 158 -34.33 1.37 -37.15
N CYS A 159 -33.55 2.34 -37.63
CA CYS A 159 -34.05 3.61 -38.15
C CYS A 159 -34.43 3.51 -39.65
N ASN A 160 -35.64 3.95 -40.00
CA ASN A 160 -36.08 4.00 -41.41
C ASN A 160 -35.56 5.23 -42.18
N GLU A 161 -35.25 6.33 -41.48
CA GLU A 161 -34.73 7.58 -42.05
C GLU A 161 -33.59 8.14 -41.17
N LEU A 162 -32.36 8.04 -41.68
CA LEU A 162 -31.13 8.38 -40.94
C LEU A 162 -30.95 9.88 -40.65
N GLU A 163 -31.65 10.75 -41.40
CA GLU A 163 -31.57 12.23 -41.27
C GLU A 163 -32.24 12.77 -39.98
N SER A 164 -32.88 11.90 -39.19
CA SER A 164 -33.66 12.25 -38.00
C SER A 164 -33.11 11.69 -36.68
N ILE A 165 -31.92 11.08 -36.69
CA ILE A 165 -31.33 10.46 -35.50
C ILE A 165 -31.08 11.52 -34.40
N ASN A 166 -31.75 11.33 -33.28
CA ASN A 166 -31.57 12.12 -32.07
C ASN A 166 -30.78 11.30 -31.03
N ILE A 167 -29.61 11.80 -30.64
CA ILE A 167 -28.71 11.10 -29.71
C ILE A 167 -29.35 10.93 -28.32
N TYR A 168 -30.18 11.87 -27.86
CA TYR A 168 -30.90 11.71 -26.60
C TYR A 168 -31.93 10.58 -26.68
N SER A 169 -32.65 10.47 -27.81
CA SER A 169 -33.58 9.34 -28.05
C SER A 169 -32.86 8.00 -28.08
N PHE A 170 -31.63 7.97 -28.59
CA PHE A 170 -30.76 6.79 -28.53
C PHE A 170 -30.39 6.45 -27.07
N LEU A 171 -29.88 7.40 -26.30
CA LEU A 171 -29.49 7.19 -24.90
C LEU A 171 -30.68 6.69 -24.07
N ASP A 172 -31.86 7.28 -24.24
CA ASP A 172 -33.10 6.85 -23.58
C ASP A 172 -33.49 5.41 -23.95
N SER A 173 -33.36 5.04 -25.24
CA SER A 173 -33.77 3.71 -25.73
C SER A 173 -32.93 2.55 -25.16
N TYR A 174 -31.67 2.82 -24.81
CA TYR A 174 -30.77 1.84 -24.18
C TYR A 174 -30.51 2.12 -22.69
N GLN A 175 -31.23 3.06 -22.09
CA GLN A 175 -31.10 3.45 -20.67
C GLN A 175 -29.65 3.85 -20.29
N LEU A 176 -28.99 4.60 -21.17
CA LEU A 176 -27.62 5.08 -20.99
C LEU A 176 -27.60 6.45 -20.32
N ASP A 177 -26.55 6.74 -19.55
CA ASP A 177 -26.36 8.06 -18.94
C ASP A 177 -26.16 9.15 -20.01
N TYR A 178 -26.65 10.36 -19.72
CA TYR A 178 -26.47 11.52 -20.58
C TYR A 178 -25.04 12.05 -20.61
N ASP A 179 -24.20 11.70 -19.64
CA ASP A 179 -22.77 11.99 -19.67
C ASP A 179 -22.05 11.31 -20.86
N LEU A 180 -22.66 10.28 -21.46
CA LEU A 180 -22.15 9.60 -22.66
C LEU A 180 -22.50 10.31 -23.99
N TYR A 181 -23.17 11.46 -23.95
CA TYR A 181 -23.66 12.15 -25.14
C TYR A 181 -22.57 12.45 -26.17
N ASP A 182 -21.46 13.05 -25.75
CA ASP A 182 -20.38 13.45 -26.66
C ASP A 182 -19.68 12.24 -27.28
N MET A 183 -19.54 11.15 -26.52
CA MET A 183 -19.00 9.88 -27.01
C MET A 183 -19.94 9.22 -28.03
N ALA A 184 -21.24 9.16 -27.73
CA ALA A 184 -22.24 8.63 -28.65
C ALA A 184 -22.28 9.43 -29.96
N LYS A 185 -22.27 10.77 -29.85
CA LYS A 185 -22.23 11.68 -31.00
C LYS A 185 -21.06 11.40 -31.93
N GLN A 186 -19.85 11.29 -31.38
CA GLN A 186 -18.66 11.00 -32.16
C GLN A 186 -18.78 9.67 -32.89
N GLU A 187 -19.39 8.66 -32.27
CA GLU A 187 -19.55 7.34 -32.87
C GLU A 187 -20.60 7.32 -33.99
N PHE A 188 -21.73 8.02 -33.83
CA PHE A 188 -22.70 8.25 -34.92
C PHE A 188 -22.06 8.98 -36.10
N CYS A 189 -21.28 10.04 -35.86
CA CYS A 189 -20.58 10.79 -36.91
C CYS A 189 -19.61 9.89 -37.71
N LYS A 190 -18.85 9.03 -37.03
CA LYS A 190 -17.94 8.07 -37.69
C LYS A 190 -18.70 7.08 -38.57
N LEU A 191 -19.78 6.49 -38.04
CA LEU A 191 -20.53 5.42 -38.73
C LEU A 191 -21.37 5.94 -39.90
N LEU A 192 -21.88 7.17 -39.80
CA LEU A 192 -22.66 7.81 -40.86
C LEU A 192 -21.80 8.56 -41.88
N GLY A 193 -20.47 8.62 -41.68
CA GLY A 193 -19.54 9.28 -42.60
C GLY A 193 -19.66 10.81 -42.65
N VAL A 194 -20.21 11.41 -41.59
CA VAL A 194 -20.41 12.86 -41.46
C VAL A 194 -19.32 13.39 -40.53
N ALA A 195 -18.12 13.59 -41.07
CA ALA A 195 -16.99 14.18 -40.36
C ALA A 195 -17.07 15.71 -40.32
#